data_AF-A0A9D6E0H9-F1
#
_entry.id   AF-A0A9D6E0H9-F1
#
_cell.length_a   1.000
_cell.length_b   1.000
_cell.length_c   1.000
_cell.angle_alpha   90.00
_cell.angle_beta   90.00
_cell.angle_gamma   90.00
#
_symmetry.space_group_name_H-M   'P 1'
#
loop_
_entity.id
_entity.type
_entity.pdbx_description
1 polymer ?
#
loop_
_entity_poly.entity_id
_entity_poly.type
_entity_poly.pdbx_seq_one_letter_code
_entity_poly.pdbx_strand_id
1 'polypeptide(L)'
;MENQGPYARVNDLITALRENRVVPEQFSAALTLFASDIARWEGDLNAVSIPHEEYPEATLLMMEAFVGIDLFKKSLNELKTFVEAKDVTNLDRAQNYARDGQKKVEDLLKITQANQEYFRQKG
;
A
#
# COMPACT_ATOMS: atom_id res chain seq x y z
N MET A 1 16.53 -9.40 3.24
CA MET A 1 15.89 -8.07 3.29
C MET A 1 14.52 -8.29 3.91
N GLU A 2 14.26 -7.72 5.08
CA GLU A 2 12.92 -7.76 5.68
C GLU A 2 11.90 -7.20 4.70
N ASN A 3 10.73 -7.81 4.63
CA ASN A 3 9.69 -7.50 3.65
C ASN A 3 9.04 -6.16 4.04
N GLN A 4 9.74 -5.05 3.76
CA GLN A 4 9.25 -3.70 3.98
C GLN A 4 8.00 -3.51 3.11
N GLY A 5 6.86 -3.19 3.73
CA GLY A 5 5.60 -2.98 3.03
C GLY A 5 5.67 -1.87 1.96
N PRO A 6 4.63 -1.73 1.12
CA PRO A 6 4.67 -0.87 -0.07
C PRO A 6 5.00 0.60 0.27
N TYR A 7 4.52 1.10 1.40
CA TYR A 7 4.85 2.45 1.89
C TYR A 7 6.32 2.64 2.24
N ALA A 8 6.91 1.72 3.01
CA ALA A 8 8.32 1.82 3.42
C ALA A 8 9.23 1.85 2.19
N ARG A 9 8.91 1.04 1.17
CA ARG A 9 9.62 1.05 -0.11
C ARG A 9 9.55 2.41 -0.82
N VAL A 10 8.36 3.00 -0.92
CA VAL A 10 8.18 4.34 -1.53
C VAL A 10 8.95 5.40 -0.76
N ASN A 11 8.85 5.39 0.57
CA ASN A 11 9.50 6.38 1.42
C ASN A 11 11.03 6.29 1.33
N ASP A 12 11.60 5.08 1.35
CA ASP A 12 13.03 4.84 1.22
C ASP A 12 13.55 5.28 -0.16
N LEU A 13 12.77 5.02 -1.22
CA LEU A 13 13.11 5.41 -2.59
C LEU A 13 13.15 6.93 -2.76
N ILE A 14 12.12 7.62 -2.26
CA ILE A 14 12.03 9.09 -2.30
C ILE A 14 13.15 9.71 -1.46
N THR A 15 13.43 9.15 -0.28
CA THR A 15 14.50 9.63 0.61
C THR A 15 15.86 9.47 -0.06
N ALA A 16 16.17 8.29 -0.59
CA ALA A 16 17.43 8.04 -1.28
C ALA A 16 17.62 8.97 -2.50
N LEU A 17 16.55 9.29 -3.23
CA LEU A 17 16.60 10.24 -4.34
C LEU A 17 16.88 11.67 -3.86
N ARG A 18 16.16 12.14 -2.84
CA ARG A 18 16.37 13.49 -2.25
C ARG A 18 17.78 13.66 -1.69
N GLU A 19 18.39 12.57 -1.21
CA GLU A 19 19.76 12.53 -0.72
C GLU A 19 20.81 12.30 -1.82
N ASN A 20 20.41 12.24 -3.09
CA ASN A 20 21.27 11.96 -4.24
C ASN A 20 22.01 10.61 -4.16
N ARG A 21 21.49 9.64 -3.37
CA ARG A 21 22.04 8.28 -3.28
C ARG A 21 21.64 7.39 -4.46
N VAL A 22 20.56 7.76 -5.16
CA VAL A 22 20.08 7.09 -6.37
C VAL A 22 19.66 8.12 -7.41
N VAL A 23 19.73 7.73 -8.68
CA VAL A 23 19.22 8.55 -9.81
C VAL A 23 17.87 8.01 -10.29
N PRO A 24 16.99 8.83 -10.90
CA PRO A 24 15.68 8.39 -11.35
C PRO A 24 15.69 7.15 -12.26
N GLU A 25 16.71 6.97 -13.09
CA GLU A 25 16.84 5.85 -14.03
C GLU A 25 16.98 4.51 -13.30
N GLN A 26 17.43 4.53 -12.05
CA GLN A 26 17.53 3.36 -11.19
C GLN A 26 16.18 2.97 -10.55
N PHE A 27 15.13 3.78 -10.74
CA PHE A 27 13.80 3.52 -10.16
C PHE A 27 13.10 2.31 -10.79
N SER A 28 13.41 1.95 -12.04
CA SER A 28 12.68 0.90 -12.79
C SER A 28 12.53 -0.42 -12.00
N ALA A 29 13.62 -0.92 -11.42
CA ALA A 29 13.60 -2.15 -10.62
C ALA A 29 12.77 -1.98 -9.34
N ALA A 30 12.88 -0.84 -8.66
CA ALA A 30 12.12 -0.55 -7.46
C ALA A 30 10.61 -0.37 -7.74
N LEU A 31 10.24 0.25 -8.86
CA LEU A 31 8.86 0.39 -9.30
C LEU A 31 8.25 -0.96 -9.68
N THR A 32 9.05 -1.86 -10.25
CA THR A 32 8.62 -3.24 -10.53
C THR A 32 8.33 -3.99 -9.23
N LEU A 33 9.22 -3.90 -8.23
CA LEU A 33 9.00 -4.50 -6.92
C LEU A 33 7.78 -3.90 -6.22
N PHE A 34 7.61 -2.59 -6.27
CA PHE A 34 6.43 -1.91 -5.71
C PHE A 34 5.13 -2.38 -6.39
N ALA A 35 5.11 -2.50 -7.71
CA ALA A 35 3.97 -3.03 -8.44
C ALA A 35 3.64 -4.48 -8.04
N SER A 36 4.67 -5.33 -7.88
CA SER A 36 4.51 -6.71 -7.39
C SER A 36 3.95 -6.78 -5.97
N ASP A 37 4.40 -5.90 -5.08
CA ASP A 37 3.89 -5.82 -3.71
C ASP A 37 2.40 -5.44 -3.68
N ILE A 38 1.99 -4.45 -4.49
CA ILE A 38 0.58 -4.05 -4.66
C ILE A 38 -0.25 -5.22 -5.19
N ALA A 39 0.20 -5.88 -6.27
CA ALA A 39 -0.52 -6.99 -6.88
C ALA A 39 -0.68 -8.18 -5.94
N ARG A 40 0.36 -8.47 -5.14
CA ARG A 40 0.28 -9.50 -4.10
C ARG A 40 -0.79 -9.15 -3.06
N TRP A 41 -0.78 -7.94 -2.52
CA TRP A 41 -1.76 -7.53 -1.51
C TRP A 41 -3.18 -7.51 -2.06
N GLU A 42 -3.36 -7.07 -3.30
CA GLU A 42 -4.65 -7.14 -4.00
C GLU A 42 -5.13 -8.58 -4.17
N GLY A 43 -4.23 -9.51 -4.53
CA GLY A 43 -4.52 -10.93 -4.61
C GLY A 43 -4.90 -11.53 -3.25
N ASP A 44 -4.13 -11.20 -2.20
CA ASP A 44 -4.38 -11.64 -0.83
C ASP A 44 -5.76 -11.17 -0.35
N LEU A 45 -6.15 -9.92 -0.63
CA LEU A 45 -7.48 -9.38 -0.31
C LEU A 45 -8.61 -10.04 -1.10
N ASN A 46 -8.43 -10.28 -2.39
CA ASN A 46 -9.44 -10.95 -3.22
C ASN A 46 -9.68 -12.42 -2.81
N ALA A 47 -8.70 -13.05 -2.15
CA ALA A 47 -8.84 -14.41 -1.63
C ALA A 47 -9.61 -14.48 -0.29
N VAL A 48 -9.86 -13.34 0.37
CA VAL A 48 -10.62 -13.31 1.62
C VAL A 48 -12.11 -13.54 1.31
N SER A 49 -12.64 -14.66 1.80
CA SER A 49 -14.09 -14.92 1.80
C SER A 49 -14.70 -14.36 3.07
N ILE A 50 -15.61 -13.40 2.93
CA ILE A 50 -16.37 -12.81 4.05
C ILE A 50 -17.80 -13.33 4.00
N PRO A 51 -18.30 -14.05 5.02
CA PRO A 51 -19.72 -14.36 5.14
C PRO A 51 -20.49 -13.05 5.44
N HIS A 52 -21.01 -12.43 4.38
CA HIS A 52 -21.66 -11.12 4.38
C HIS A 52 -22.83 -10.99 5.37
N GLU A 53 -23.57 -12.07 5.61
CA GLU A 53 -24.75 -12.08 6.49
C GLU A 53 -24.38 -12.04 7.97
N GLU A 54 -23.15 -12.46 8.33
CA GLU A 54 -22.71 -12.54 9.71
C GLU A 54 -21.97 -11.27 10.17
N TYR A 55 -21.35 -10.53 9.23
CA TYR A 55 -20.50 -9.37 9.55
C TYR A 55 -20.55 -8.25 8.48
N PRO A 56 -21.56 -7.35 8.52
CA PRO A 56 -21.62 -6.19 7.63
C PRO A 56 -20.43 -5.22 7.78
N GLU A 57 -19.82 -5.19 8.97
CA GLU A 57 -18.62 -4.39 9.25
C GLU A 57 -17.40 -4.90 8.48
N ALA A 58 -17.28 -6.22 8.29
CA ALA A 58 -16.17 -6.82 7.55
C ALA A 58 -16.20 -6.45 6.06
N THR A 59 -17.39 -6.27 5.48
CA THR A 59 -17.56 -5.72 4.12
C THR A 59 -17.00 -4.31 4.01
N LEU A 60 -17.37 -3.41 4.94
CA LEU A 60 -16.90 -2.03 4.94
C LEU A 60 -15.37 -1.97 5.02
N LEU A 61 -14.78 -2.83 5.86
CA LEU A 61 -13.34 -2.93 6.04
C LEU A 61 -12.63 -3.42 4.77
N MET A 62 -13.18 -4.43 4.11
CA MET A 62 -12.65 -4.90 2.83
C MET A 62 -12.70 -3.81 1.76
N MET A 63 -13.77 -3.00 1.73
CA MET A 63 -13.83 -1.81 0.87
C MET A 63 -12.73 -0.80 1.19
N GLU A 64 -12.47 -0.51 2.47
CA GLU A 64 -11.39 0.39 2.88
C GLU A 64 -10.00 -0.14 2.50
N ALA A 65 -9.81 -1.47 2.57
CA ALA A 65 -8.59 -2.14 2.13
C ALA A 65 -8.32 -1.90 0.63
N PHE A 66 -9.34 -2.08 -0.20
CA PHE A 66 -9.25 -1.81 -1.65
C PHE A 66 -8.98 -0.34 -1.94
N VAL A 67 -9.55 0.60 -1.17
CA VAL A 67 -9.18 2.03 -1.26
C VAL A 67 -7.68 2.22 -0.96
N GLY A 68 -7.13 1.51 0.03
CA GLY A 68 -5.70 1.51 0.30
C GLY A 68 -4.85 1.03 -0.88
N ILE A 69 -5.26 -0.07 -1.53
CA ILE A 69 -4.62 -0.59 -2.75
C ILE A 69 -4.66 0.43 -3.88
N ASP A 70 -5.80 1.08 -4.11
CA ASP A 70 -5.94 2.10 -5.15
C ASP A 70 -5.05 3.31 -4.90
N LEU A 71 -4.86 3.71 -3.64
CA LEU A 71 -3.91 4.76 -3.27
C LEU A 71 -2.46 4.35 -3.57
N PHE A 72 -2.07 3.10 -3.30
CA PHE A 72 -0.74 2.63 -3.72
C PHE A 72 -0.57 2.62 -5.25
N LYS A 73 -1.60 2.24 -6.01
CA LYS A 73 -1.57 2.31 -7.48
C LYS A 73 -1.40 3.75 -7.97
N LYS A 74 -2.07 4.73 -7.34
CA LYS A 74 -1.86 6.16 -7.62
C LYS A 74 -0.43 6.59 -7.32
N SER A 75 0.13 6.17 -6.18
CA SER A 75 1.53 6.44 -5.83
C SER A 75 2.50 5.89 -6.88
N LEU A 76 2.29 4.64 -7.34
CA LEU A 76 3.09 4.03 -8.40
C LEU A 76 3.04 4.84 -9.70
N ASN A 77 1.87 5.33 -10.09
CA ASN A 77 1.71 6.14 -11.30
C ASN A 77 2.44 7.48 -11.19
N GLU A 78 2.33 8.17 -10.06
CA GLU A 78 3.06 9.43 -9.82
C GLU A 78 4.58 9.22 -9.87
N LEU A 79 5.11 8.12 -9.31
CA LEU A 79 6.53 7.80 -9.42
C LEU A 79 6.97 7.52 -10.86
N LYS A 80 6.14 6.86 -11.67
CA LYS A 80 6.41 6.66 -13.11
C LYS A 80 6.46 8.00 -13.85
N THR A 81 5.46 8.86 -13.61
CA THR A 81 5.41 10.20 -14.18
C THR A 81 6.62 11.04 -13.77
N PHE A 82 7.08 10.94 -12.52
CA PHE A 82 8.33 11.57 -12.08
C PHE A 82 9.54 11.10 -12.90
N VAL A 83 9.69 9.79 -13.13
CA VAL A 83 10.84 9.25 -13.88
C VAL A 83 10.90 9.82 -15.30
N GLU A 84 9.74 10.05 -15.93
CA GLU A 84 9.61 10.59 -17.28
C GLU A 84 9.77 12.12 -17.31
N ALA A 85 9.03 12.84 -16.47
CA ALA A 85 8.91 14.29 -16.52
C ALA A 85 9.91 15.03 -15.63
N LYS A 86 10.57 14.33 -14.70
CA LYS A 86 11.48 14.87 -13.66
C LYS A 86 10.85 15.94 -12.77
N ASP A 87 9.52 16.02 -12.73
CA ASP A 87 8.79 16.98 -11.92
C ASP A 87 8.60 16.45 -10.49
N VAL A 88 9.28 17.12 -9.55
CA VAL A 88 9.32 16.76 -8.13
C VAL A 88 7.96 16.82 -7.43
N THR A 89 6.97 17.53 -7.96
CA THR A 89 5.62 17.55 -7.40
C THR A 89 4.97 16.16 -7.41
N ASN A 90 5.33 15.32 -8.40
CA ASN A 90 4.89 13.93 -8.47
C ASN A 90 5.48 13.09 -7.32
N LEU A 91 6.68 13.41 -6.82
CA LEU A 91 7.25 12.72 -5.65
C LEU A 91 6.43 13.00 -4.39
N ASP A 92 6.04 14.25 -4.19
CA ASP A 92 5.23 14.64 -3.04
C ASP A 92 3.84 13.99 -3.09
N ARG A 93 3.21 13.97 -4.28
CA ARG A 93 1.95 13.25 -4.50
C ARG A 93 2.10 11.75 -4.26
N ALA A 94 3.16 11.13 -4.79
CA ALA A 94 3.45 9.72 -4.58
C ALA A 94 3.59 9.36 -3.09
N GLN A 95 4.32 10.19 -2.33
CA GLN A 95 4.52 9.97 -0.89
C GLN A 95 3.19 10.10 -0.11
N ASN A 96 2.38 11.11 -0.44
CA ASN A 96 1.07 11.31 0.18
C ASN A 96 0.14 10.14 -0.09
N TYR A 97 0.01 9.69 -1.33
CA TYR A 97 -0.80 8.53 -1.68
C TYR A 97 -0.32 7.26 -0.99
N ALA A 98 0.99 7.01 -0.93
CA ALA A 98 1.52 5.84 -0.24
C ALA A 98 1.23 5.88 1.28
N ARG A 99 1.35 7.05 1.92
CA ARG A 99 1.04 7.23 3.34
C ARG A 99 -0.44 6.99 3.62
N ASP A 100 -1.32 7.57 2.80
CA ASP A 100 -2.76 7.45 2.99
C ASP A 100 -3.22 6.02 2.72
N GLY A 101 -2.59 5.33 1.74
CA GLY A 101 -2.79 3.91 1.48
C GLY A 101 -2.36 3.02 2.65
N GLN A 102 -1.20 3.29 3.24
CA GLN A 102 -0.71 2.58 4.43
C GLN A 102 -1.67 2.71 5.60
N LYS A 103 -2.14 3.94 5.87
CA LYS A 103 -3.09 4.19 6.96
C LYS A 103 -4.35 3.35 6.81
N LYS A 104 -4.90 3.24 5.60
CA LYS A 104 -6.09 2.42 5.31
C LYS A 104 -5.85 0.94 5.58
N VAL A 105 -4.67 0.42 5.24
CA VAL A 105 -4.32 -0.98 5.53
C VAL A 105 -4.04 -1.21 7.02
N GLU A 106 -3.43 -0.26 7.73
CA GLU A 106 -3.23 -0.37 9.18
C GLU A 106 -4.53 -0.32 9.97
N ASP A 107 -5.47 0.54 9.58
CA ASP A 107 -6.80 0.62 10.18
C ASP A 107 -7.53 -0.73 10.01
N LEU A 108 -7.42 -1.36 8.85
CA LEU A 108 -7.91 -2.73 8.60
C LEU A 108 -7.25 -3.77 9.51
N LEU A 109 -5.93 -3.78 9.63
CA LEU A 109 -5.19 -4.76 10.43
C LEU A 109 -5.57 -4.69 11.92
N LYS A 110 -5.68 -3.48 12.48
CA LYS A 110 -6.10 -3.26 13.87
C LYS A 110 -7.49 -3.83 14.13
N ILE A 111 -8.42 -3.63 13.21
CA ILE A 111 -9.80 -4.11 13.36
C ILE A 111 -9.87 -5.63 13.11
N THR A 112 -9.08 -6.17 12.19
CA THR A 112 -9.00 -7.60 11.92
C THR A 112 -8.44 -8.37 13.13
N GLN A 113 -7.42 -7.84 13.79
CA GLN A 113 -6.90 -8.39 15.05
C GLN A 113 -7.95 -8.37 16.16
N ALA A 114 -8.65 -7.24 16.35
CA ALA A 114 -9.74 -7.13 17.32
C ALA A 114 -10.85 -8.17 17.06
N ASN A 115 -11.20 -8.42 15.79
CA ASN A 115 -12.16 -9.44 15.40
C ASN A 115 -11.67 -10.86 15.68
N GLN A 116 -10.42 -11.20 15.31
CA GLN A 116 -9.84 -12.52 15.61
C GLN A 116 -9.80 -12.80 17.12
N GLU A 117 -9.48 -11.78 17.92
CA GLU A 117 -9.41 -11.87 19.38
C GLU A 117 -10.80 -12.06 20.01
N TYR A 118 -11.84 -11.43 19.47
CA TYR A 118 -13.23 -11.68 19.84
C TYR A 118 -13.66 -13.13 19.58
N PHE A 119 -13.35 -13.70 18.40
CA PHE A 119 -13.67 -15.10 18.11
C PHE A 119 -12.94 -16.08 19.01
N ARG A 120 -11.70 -15.78 19.39
CA ARG A 120 -10.91 -16.60 20.31
C ARG A 120 -11.45 -16.60 21.75
N GLN A 121 -12.18 -15.56 22.14
CA GLN A 121 -12.79 -15.45 23.48
C GLN A 121 -14.19 -16.06 23.56
N LYS A 122 -14.85 -16.30 22.41
CA LYS A 122 -16.21 -16.87 22.34
C LYS A 122 -16.26 -18.33 21.86
N GLY A 123 -15.17 -18.87 21.34
CA GLY A 123 -14.99 -20.31 21.06
C GLY A 123 -14.27 -21.02 22.19
#